data_AF-A0A409VKK3-F1
#
_entry.id   AF-A0A409VKK3-F1
#
_cell.length_a   1.000
_cell.length_b   1.000
_cell.length_c   1.000
_cell.angle_alpha   90.00
_cell.angle_beta   90.00
_cell.angle_gamma   90.00
#
_symmetry.space_group_name_H-M   'P 1'
#
loop_
_entity.id
_entity.type
_entity.pdbx_description
1 polymer ?
#
loop_
_entity_poly.entity_id
_entity_poly.type
_entity_poly.pdbx_seq_one_letter_code
_entity_poly.pdbx_strand_id
1 'polypeptide(L)'
;MLEITLAIYYFTRYKAEIALLLRYLLFALLLVDTVCLMSVLASAWQLLIQSFQTYTIKETEWTAPLTTYMVAVSAVAEELFLINRCRRLWVSVLVGYANRRANLLNRMQSVFVLGVLLAMVVTHVWLSFSEFWRLGNHDVSYWQAIMEFYSGGYVVAFATDDPNARRYGSKGAAIVASIAATVDIVIPIALIWQIHLVTPPHISKERSWRDTIVNVISSGGCGGIMTVILVVLFWVRPDIYYVLFNTMGHIYIITIFVNLLVSKRSPHEVPDDFQLRKFSFTANINLHTFSEQLDKYNARKY
;
A
#
# COMPACT_ATOMS: atom_id res chain seq x y z
N MET A 1 -10.37 14.45 -0.30
CA MET A 1 -10.49 15.43 0.81
C MET A 1 -9.84 14.99 2.13
N LEU A 2 -10.08 13.76 2.62
CA LEU A 2 -9.54 13.29 3.91
C LEU A 2 -8.01 13.35 3.95
N GLU A 3 -7.38 13.04 2.83
CA GLU A 3 -5.94 12.99 2.53
C GLU A 3 -5.32 14.38 2.75
N ILE A 4 -5.97 15.43 2.25
CA ILE A 4 -5.58 16.84 2.46
C ILE A 4 -5.69 17.20 3.95
N THR A 5 -6.75 16.77 4.65
CA THR A 5 -6.88 16.99 6.10
C THR A 5 -5.79 16.27 6.90
N LEU A 6 -5.50 15.01 6.57
CA LEU A 6 -4.43 14.21 7.19
C LEU A 6 -3.04 14.81 6.93
N ALA A 7 -2.80 15.32 5.71
CA ALA A 7 -1.57 16.02 5.35
C ALA A 7 -1.38 17.33 6.11
N ILE A 8 -2.40 18.20 6.14
CA ILE A 8 -2.37 19.45 6.90
C ILE A 8 -2.13 19.16 8.38
N TYR A 9 -2.82 18.17 8.96
CA TYR A 9 -2.60 17.72 10.33
C TYR A 9 -1.16 17.23 10.56
N TYR A 10 -0.60 16.43 9.65
CA TYR A 10 0.77 15.92 9.76
C TYR A 10 1.82 17.04 9.66
N PHE A 11 1.70 17.94 8.67
CA PHE A 11 2.64 19.04 8.46
C PHE A 11 2.57 20.10 9.56
N THR A 12 1.38 20.39 10.10
CA THR A 12 1.24 21.31 11.24
C THR A 12 1.76 20.70 12.54
N ARG A 13 1.43 19.43 12.84
CA ARG A 13 1.80 18.79 14.11
C ARG A 13 3.30 18.49 14.23
N TYR A 14 4.00 18.20 13.13
CA TYR A 14 5.40 17.74 13.15
C TYR A 14 6.39 18.68 12.43
N LYS A 15 6.06 19.97 12.28
CA LYS A 15 6.80 20.97 11.48
C LYS A 15 8.33 21.01 11.70
N ALA A 16 8.82 20.73 12.90
CA ALA A 16 10.25 20.72 13.22
C ALA A 16 10.97 19.40 12.86
N GLU A 17 10.32 18.25 13.07
CA GLU A 17 10.97 16.92 13.09
C GLU A 17 10.98 16.19 11.74
N ILE A 18 10.11 16.54 10.79
CA ILE A 18 10.01 15.79 9.53
C ILE A 18 11.28 16.05 8.69
N ALA A 19 12.08 15.01 8.45
CA ALA A 19 13.22 15.07 7.53
C ALA A 19 12.78 15.57 6.14
N LEU A 20 13.58 16.44 5.52
CA LEU A 20 13.22 17.19 4.30
C LEU A 20 12.67 16.26 3.18
N LEU A 21 13.35 15.14 2.94
CA LEU A 21 12.97 14.13 1.94
C LEU A 21 11.57 13.54 2.18
N LEU A 22 11.16 13.32 3.43
CA LEU A 22 9.82 12.81 3.73
C LEU A 22 8.73 13.86 3.48
N ARG A 23 9.05 15.17 3.55
CA ARG A 23 8.12 16.24 3.15
C ARG A 23 7.90 16.23 1.64
N TYR A 24 8.97 16.09 0.85
CA TYR A 24 8.87 16.00 -0.60
C TYR A 24 8.14 14.73 -1.05
N LEU A 25 8.40 13.58 -0.41
CA LEU A 25 7.66 12.34 -0.69
C LEU A 25 6.15 12.50 -0.40
N LEU A 26 5.79 13.09 0.75
CA LEU A 26 4.39 13.37 1.08
C LEU A 26 3.73 14.36 0.11
N PHE A 27 4.45 15.39 -0.32
CA PHE A 27 3.97 16.35 -1.30
C PHE A 27 3.76 15.70 -2.68
N ALA A 28 4.70 14.84 -3.12
CA ALA A 28 4.57 14.07 -4.35
C ALA A 28 3.36 13.12 -4.30
N LEU A 29 3.13 12.43 -3.18
CA LEU A 29 1.94 11.59 -3.00
C LEU A 29 0.64 12.39 -3.07
N LEU A 30 0.58 13.59 -2.47
CA LEU A 30 -0.59 14.47 -2.57
C LEU A 30 -0.81 15.02 -3.99
N LEU A 31 0.27 15.22 -4.76
CA LEU A 31 0.18 15.59 -6.16
C LEU A 31 -0.41 14.44 -6.99
N VAL A 32 0.05 13.20 -6.78
CA VAL A 32 -0.51 11.98 -7.39
C VAL A 32 -1.98 11.81 -7.01
N ASP A 33 -2.34 12.00 -5.72
CA ASP A 33 -3.73 12.00 -5.23
C ASP A 33 -4.61 13.00 -5.99
N THR A 34 -4.09 14.23 -6.16
CA THR A 34 -4.80 15.31 -6.84
C THR A 34 -4.99 15.01 -8.33
N VAL A 35 -4.00 14.41 -9.00
CA VAL A 35 -4.13 14.01 -10.41
C VAL A 35 -5.17 12.88 -10.56
N CYS A 36 -5.15 11.86 -9.69
CA CYS A 36 -6.18 10.82 -9.66
C CYS A 36 -7.58 11.41 -9.41
N LEU A 37 -7.73 12.35 -8.48
CA LEU A 37 -9.03 13.00 -8.23
C LEU A 37 -9.51 13.78 -9.46
N MET A 38 -8.62 14.53 -10.11
CA MET A 38 -8.95 15.28 -11.32
C MET A 38 -9.32 14.37 -12.49
N SER A 39 -8.68 13.21 -12.65
CA SER A 39 -9.03 12.26 -13.71
C SER A 39 -10.29 11.44 -13.41
N VAL A 40 -10.58 11.12 -12.13
CA VAL A 40 -11.89 10.62 -11.68
C VAL A 40 -12.98 11.63 -12.05
N LEU A 41 -12.80 12.90 -11.69
CA LEU A 41 -13.79 13.94 -11.94
C LEU A 41 -13.99 14.21 -13.43
N ALA A 42 -12.91 14.24 -14.23
CA ALA A 42 -13.01 14.36 -15.68
C ALA A 42 -13.77 13.17 -16.29
N SER A 43 -13.44 11.94 -15.90
CA SER A 43 -14.09 10.72 -16.39
C SER A 43 -15.57 10.67 -16.01
N ALA A 44 -15.91 11.04 -14.77
CA ALA A 44 -17.29 11.09 -14.29
C ALA A 44 -18.10 12.20 -15.00
N TRP A 45 -17.50 13.37 -15.24
CA TRP A 45 -18.10 14.47 -16.00
C TRP A 45 -18.38 14.06 -17.45
N GLN A 46 -17.40 13.43 -18.11
CA GLN A 46 -17.54 12.87 -19.46
C GLN A 46 -18.67 11.84 -19.51
N LEU A 47 -18.68 10.85 -18.61
CA LEU A 47 -19.74 9.83 -18.54
C LEU A 47 -21.13 10.44 -18.29
N LEU A 48 -21.25 11.43 -17.40
CA LEU A 48 -22.53 12.07 -17.09
C LEU A 48 -23.07 12.89 -18.27
N ILE A 49 -22.23 13.68 -18.95
CA ILE A 49 -22.68 14.55 -20.05
C ILE A 49 -22.83 13.76 -21.38
N GLN A 50 -21.86 12.91 -21.71
CA GLN A 50 -21.92 12.09 -22.93
C GLN A 50 -22.90 10.91 -22.81
N SER A 51 -23.52 10.69 -21.64
CA SER A 51 -24.73 9.83 -21.57
C SER A 51 -25.89 10.37 -22.43
N PHE A 52 -25.87 11.66 -22.78
CA PHE A 52 -26.86 12.32 -23.64
C PHE A 52 -26.39 12.55 -25.09
N GLN A 53 -25.13 12.29 -25.42
CA GLN A 53 -24.55 12.53 -26.76
C GLN A 53 -23.53 11.45 -27.11
N THR A 54 -23.68 10.79 -28.26
CA THR A 54 -22.91 9.62 -28.72
C THR A 54 -21.43 9.67 -28.32
N TYR A 55 -21.07 8.84 -27.34
CA TYR A 55 -19.75 8.76 -26.72
C TYR A 55 -18.64 8.55 -27.76
N THR A 56 -17.70 9.51 -27.88
CA THR A 56 -16.58 9.39 -28.83
C THR A 56 -15.29 9.01 -28.10
N ILE A 57 -14.73 7.86 -28.49
CA ILE A 57 -13.62 7.16 -27.81
C ILE A 57 -12.41 8.08 -27.54
N LYS A 58 -12.14 9.04 -28.44
CA LYS A 58 -10.97 9.94 -28.39
C LYS A 58 -10.78 10.67 -27.06
N GLU A 59 -11.86 11.02 -26.37
CA GLU A 59 -11.77 11.75 -25.11
C GLU A 59 -11.20 10.92 -23.93
N THR A 60 -11.10 9.60 -24.09
CA THR A 60 -10.48 8.70 -23.10
C THR A 60 -8.97 8.47 -23.30
N GLU A 61 -8.41 8.86 -24.45
CA GLU A 61 -7.05 8.51 -24.87
C GLU A 61 -5.96 9.00 -23.90
N TRP A 62 -6.21 10.07 -23.14
CA TRP A 62 -5.25 10.64 -22.18
C TRP A 62 -5.63 10.43 -20.71
N THR A 63 -6.92 10.44 -20.35
CA THR A 63 -7.38 10.21 -18.97
C THR A 63 -7.05 8.80 -18.51
N ALA A 64 -7.20 7.84 -19.41
CA ALA A 64 -6.96 6.42 -19.16
C ALA A 64 -5.50 6.11 -18.78
N PRO A 65 -4.47 6.35 -19.62
CA PRO A 65 -3.08 6.05 -19.27
C PRO A 65 -2.57 6.89 -18.10
N LEU A 66 -2.98 8.17 -17.99
CA LEU A 66 -2.59 9.03 -16.88
C LEU A 66 -3.07 8.46 -15.54
N THR A 67 -4.31 7.97 -15.46
CA THR A 67 -4.84 7.42 -14.20
C THR A 67 -4.21 6.08 -13.87
N THR A 68 -4.05 5.18 -14.86
CA THR A 68 -3.34 3.90 -14.67
C THR A 68 -1.93 4.12 -14.14
N TYR A 69 -1.18 5.06 -14.71
CA TYR A 69 0.17 5.42 -14.25
C TYR A 69 0.17 5.95 -12.81
N MET A 70 -0.74 6.89 -12.48
CA MET A 70 -0.80 7.48 -11.14
C MET A 70 -1.26 6.49 -10.07
N VAL A 71 -2.21 5.60 -10.38
CA VAL A 71 -2.63 4.50 -9.49
C VAL A 71 -1.47 3.51 -9.27
N ALA A 72 -0.69 3.17 -10.32
CA ALA A 72 0.49 2.33 -10.18
C ALA A 72 1.58 2.99 -9.29
N VAL A 73 1.86 4.29 -9.47
CA VAL A 73 2.80 5.04 -8.62
C VAL A 73 2.34 5.02 -7.14
N SER A 74 1.04 5.20 -6.88
CA SER A 74 0.49 5.10 -5.52
C SER A 74 0.60 3.70 -4.93
N ALA A 75 0.31 2.64 -5.71
CA ALA A 75 0.41 1.25 -5.28
C ALA A 75 1.85 0.91 -4.86
N VAL A 76 2.84 1.19 -5.72
CA VAL A 76 4.26 0.93 -5.43
C VAL A 76 4.74 1.72 -4.20
N ALA A 77 4.24 2.95 -4.00
CA ALA A 77 4.56 3.72 -2.80
C ALA A 77 3.94 3.12 -1.51
N GLU A 78 2.73 2.55 -1.58
CA GLU A 78 2.11 1.83 -0.46
C GLU A 78 2.86 0.52 -0.17
N GLU A 79 3.10 -0.31 -1.19
CA GLU A 79 3.86 -1.57 -1.08
C GLU A 79 5.23 -1.37 -0.41
N LEU A 80 6.01 -0.38 -0.86
CA LEU A 80 7.30 -0.02 -0.27
C LEU A 80 7.16 0.43 1.20
N PHE A 81 6.08 1.14 1.54
CA PHE A 81 5.80 1.51 2.93
C PHE A 81 5.45 0.30 3.79
N LEU A 82 4.57 -0.59 3.29
CA LEU A 82 4.12 -1.80 3.97
C LEU A 82 5.29 -2.78 4.18
N ILE A 83 6.17 -2.96 3.18
CA ILE A 83 7.45 -3.70 3.33
C ILE A 83 8.32 -3.07 4.43
N ASN A 84 8.48 -1.75 4.45
CA ASN A 84 9.27 -1.07 5.48
C ASN A 84 8.58 -1.11 6.87
N ARG A 85 7.28 -1.37 6.95
CA ARG A 85 6.58 -1.69 8.21
C ARG A 85 6.82 -3.14 8.63
N CYS A 86 6.65 -4.11 7.75
CA CYS A 86 7.02 -5.52 7.97
C CYS A 86 8.46 -5.65 8.49
N ARG A 87 9.41 -5.00 7.82
CA ARG A 87 10.84 -4.99 8.20
C ARG A 87 11.06 -4.44 9.62
N ARG A 88 10.36 -3.37 10.02
CA ARG A 88 10.48 -2.79 11.37
C ARG A 88 9.84 -3.68 12.43
N LEU A 89 8.66 -4.23 12.18
CA LEU A 89 8.03 -5.23 13.05
C LEU A 89 8.95 -6.45 13.25
N TRP A 90 9.53 -6.97 12.16
CA TRP A 90 10.46 -8.09 12.18
C TRP A 90 11.72 -7.85 13.03
N VAL A 91 12.32 -6.65 12.97
CA VAL A 91 13.46 -6.30 13.85
C VAL A 91 13.04 -6.34 15.32
N SER A 92 11.89 -5.75 15.68
CA SER A 92 11.37 -5.79 17.05
C SER A 92 11.07 -7.21 17.54
N VAL A 93 10.52 -8.06 16.68
CA VAL A 93 10.31 -9.50 16.93
C VAL A 93 11.64 -10.20 17.19
N LEU A 94 12.64 -9.99 16.32
CA LEU A 94 13.90 -10.71 16.35
C LEU A 94 14.77 -10.31 17.55
N VAL A 95 14.77 -9.03 17.96
CA VAL A 95 15.40 -8.60 19.24
C VAL A 95 14.67 -9.22 20.44
N GLY A 96 13.33 -9.30 20.38
CA GLY A 96 12.52 -9.99 21.40
C GLY A 96 12.86 -11.47 21.57
N TYR A 97 13.13 -12.19 20.47
CA TYR A 97 13.55 -13.60 20.50
C TYR A 97 15.05 -13.79 20.76
N ALA A 98 15.93 -12.86 20.36
CA ALA A 98 17.35 -12.91 20.73
C ALA A 98 17.53 -12.93 22.26
N ASN A 99 16.66 -12.19 22.98
CA ASN A 99 16.62 -12.15 24.44
C ASN A 99 15.74 -13.25 25.07
N ARG A 100 15.15 -14.16 24.27
CA ARG A 100 14.36 -15.32 24.70
C ARG A 100 14.68 -16.53 23.83
N ARG A 101 15.71 -17.28 24.23
CA ARG A 101 16.32 -18.50 23.65
C ARG A 101 15.34 -19.50 22.98
N ALA A 102 14.75 -19.13 21.85
CA ALA A 102 13.61 -19.83 21.25
C ALA A 102 13.75 -20.07 19.73
N ASN A 103 13.40 -21.29 19.34
CA ASN A 103 13.02 -21.79 18.01
C ASN A 103 13.56 -21.03 16.79
N LEU A 104 14.64 -21.59 16.23
CA LEU A 104 15.15 -21.31 14.87
C LEU A 104 14.03 -21.31 13.80
N LEU A 105 13.02 -22.17 13.98
CA LEU A 105 11.86 -22.32 13.11
C LEU A 105 11.10 -21.00 12.87
N ASN A 106 10.81 -20.25 13.93
CA ASN A 106 10.09 -18.98 13.86
C ASN A 106 10.90 -17.93 13.08
N ARG A 107 12.23 -17.98 13.22
CA ARG A 107 13.16 -17.10 12.49
C ARG A 107 13.17 -17.42 10.99
N MET A 108 13.18 -18.71 10.63
CA MET A 108 13.11 -19.15 9.23
C MET A 108 11.78 -18.81 8.57
N GLN A 109 10.64 -19.10 9.23
CA GLN A 109 9.30 -18.73 8.72
C GLN A 109 9.19 -17.21 8.47
N SER A 110 9.72 -16.39 9.39
CA SER A 110 9.66 -14.93 9.28
C SER A 110 10.53 -14.39 8.13
N VAL A 111 11.69 -14.99 7.87
CA VAL A 111 12.55 -14.65 6.72
C VAL A 111 11.91 -15.10 5.41
N PHE A 112 11.29 -16.28 5.38
CA PHE A 112 10.57 -16.78 4.20
C PHE A 112 9.42 -15.85 3.81
N VAL A 113 8.58 -15.43 4.76
CA VAL A 113 7.48 -14.47 4.49
C VAL A 113 8.02 -13.15 3.94
N LEU A 114 9.08 -12.58 4.53
CA LEU A 114 9.65 -11.32 4.04
C LEU A 114 10.26 -11.47 2.63
N GLY A 115 10.91 -12.61 2.34
CA GLY A 115 11.44 -12.93 1.02
C GLY A 115 10.36 -13.11 -0.05
N VAL A 116 9.26 -13.80 0.28
CA VAL A 116 8.10 -13.96 -0.60
C VAL A 116 7.42 -12.62 -0.88
N LEU A 117 7.18 -11.79 0.16
CA LEU A 117 6.59 -10.46 -0.04
C LEU A 117 7.48 -9.55 -0.89
N LEU A 118 8.80 -9.57 -0.67
CA LEU A 118 9.74 -8.80 -1.50
C LEU A 118 9.77 -9.31 -2.94
N ALA A 119 9.75 -10.64 -3.16
CA ALA A 119 9.70 -11.22 -4.50
C ALA A 119 8.40 -10.90 -5.23
N MET A 120 7.25 -10.92 -4.54
CA MET A 120 5.94 -10.55 -5.09
C MET A 120 5.93 -9.07 -5.52
N VAL A 121 6.36 -8.15 -4.65
CA VAL A 121 6.43 -6.72 -4.99
C VAL A 121 7.48 -6.43 -6.07
N VAL A 122 8.66 -7.07 -6.03
CA VAL A 122 9.65 -6.92 -7.11
C VAL A 122 9.11 -7.47 -8.43
N THR A 123 8.30 -8.53 -8.43
CA THR A 123 7.65 -9.05 -9.64
C THR A 123 6.54 -8.12 -10.12
N HIS A 124 5.73 -7.55 -9.22
CA HIS A 124 4.66 -6.60 -9.56
C HIS A 124 5.25 -5.30 -10.14
N VAL A 125 6.26 -4.72 -9.49
CA VAL A 125 7.03 -3.57 -9.97
C VAL A 125 7.79 -3.90 -11.26
N TRP A 126 8.39 -5.09 -11.39
CA TRP A 126 9.13 -5.47 -12.60
C TRP A 126 8.20 -5.64 -13.79
N LEU A 127 7.09 -6.39 -13.67
CA LEU A 127 6.09 -6.52 -14.75
C LEU A 127 5.55 -5.14 -15.16
N SER A 128 5.30 -4.27 -14.17
CA SER A 128 4.89 -2.88 -14.37
C SER A 128 5.92 -2.08 -15.19
N PHE A 129 7.20 -2.14 -14.83
CA PHE A 129 8.25 -1.32 -15.44
C PHE A 129 8.84 -1.92 -16.73
N SER A 130 8.89 -3.25 -16.86
CA SER A 130 9.52 -3.93 -18.00
C SER A 130 8.71 -3.75 -19.27
N GLU A 131 7.38 -3.80 -19.17
CA GLU A 131 6.52 -3.49 -20.32
C GLU A 131 6.56 -1.98 -20.63
N PHE A 132 6.43 -1.09 -19.64
CA PHE A 132 6.59 0.37 -19.87
C PHE A 132 7.90 0.73 -20.59
N TRP A 133 9.02 0.11 -20.20
CA TRP A 133 10.33 0.32 -20.84
C TRP A 133 10.41 -0.28 -22.26
N ARG A 134 9.86 -1.49 -22.46
CA ARG A 134 9.80 -2.16 -23.77
C ARG A 134 9.00 -1.37 -24.80
N LEU A 135 8.05 -0.56 -24.34
CA LEU A 135 7.03 0.11 -25.15
C LEU A 135 7.37 1.56 -25.53
N GLY A 136 8.46 2.14 -25.01
CA GLY A 136 8.95 3.47 -25.38
C GLY A 136 9.54 3.60 -26.79
N ASN A 137 9.56 2.53 -27.59
CA ASN A 137 10.27 2.45 -28.89
C ASN A 137 9.36 2.18 -30.11
N HIS A 138 8.03 2.07 -29.96
CA HIS A 138 7.12 1.72 -31.06
C HIS A 138 5.84 2.56 -31.11
N ASP A 139 5.13 2.49 -32.24
CA ASP A 139 4.04 3.40 -32.65
C ASP A 139 2.84 3.46 -31.69
N VAL A 140 2.03 4.51 -31.86
CA VAL A 140 0.91 4.89 -30.99
C VAL A 140 -0.10 3.75 -30.75
N SER A 141 -0.30 2.85 -31.73
CA SER A 141 -1.16 1.67 -31.59
C SER A 141 -0.72 0.71 -30.48
N TYR A 142 0.55 0.71 -30.08
CA TYR A 142 1.03 -0.12 -28.99
C TYR A 142 0.60 0.36 -27.60
N TRP A 143 0.27 1.65 -27.42
CA TRP A 143 -0.28 2.16 -26.15
C TRP A 143 -1.61 1.49 -25.78
N GLN A 144 -2.39 1.10 -26.79
CA GLN A 144 -3.62 0.34 -26.63
C GLN A 144 -3.34 -1.02 -25.96
N ALA A 145 -2.29 -1.74 -26.39
CA ALA A 145 -1.86 -3.00 -25.78
C ALA A 145 -1.30 -2.83 -24.35
N ILE A 146 -0.74 -1.65 -23.99
CA ILE A 146 -0.35 -1.36 -22.58
C ILE A 146 -1.59 -1.35 -21.70
N MET A 147 -2.65 -0.64 -22.12
CA MET A 147 -3.92 -0.55 -21.40
C MET A 147 -4.62 -1.91 -21.30
N GLU A 148 -4.47 -2.76 -22.31
CA GLU A 148 -4.97 -4.14 -22.31
C GLU A 148 -4.22 -5.10 -21.36
N PHE A 149 -2.95 -4.83 -21.03
CA PHE A 149 -2.14 -5.69 -20.17
C PHE A 149 -2.15 -5.24 -18.70
N TYR A 150 -2.10 -3.93 -18.45
CA TYR A 150 -2.09 -3.36 -17.09
C TYR A 150 -3.43 -3.44 -16.36
N SER A 151 -4.52 -3.80 -17.05
CA SER A 151 -5.85 -3.94 -16.46
C SER A 151 -6.60 -5.04 -17.21
N GLY A 152 -7.22 -6.04 -16.57
CA GLY A 152 -8.34 -5.96 -15.61
C GLY A 152 -9.78 -6.31 -16.35
N GLY A 153 -11.57 -5.08 -17.21
CA GLY A 153 -12.08 -3.66 -17.47
C GLY A 153 -11.73 -3.06 -18.85
N TYR A 154 -10.55 -2.44 -19.08
CA TYR A 154 -10.29 -1.69 -20.34
C TYR A 154 -10.29 -2.51 -21.64
N VAL A 155 -9.73 -3.73 -21.68
CA VAL A 155 -9.90 -4.68 -22.81
C VAL A 155 -11.39 -4.89 -23.13
N VAL A 156 -12.26 -4.69 -22.14
CA VAL A 156 -13.71 -4.91 -22.19
C VAL A 156 -14.49 -3.60 -22.41
N ALA A 157 -13.87 -2.44 -22.19
CA ALA A 157 -14.51 -1.14 -22.25
C ALA A 157 -14.60 -0.57 -23.67
N PHE A 158 -13.62 -0.87 -24.52
CA PHE A 158 -13.65 -0.47 -25.92
C PHE A 158 -14.43 -1.48 -26.77
N ALA A 159 -15.39 -0.98 -27.54
CA ALA A 159 -16.07 -1.77 -28.55
C ALA A 159 -15.11 -1.99 -29.73
N THR A 160 -14.61 -3.21 -29.88
CA THR A 160 -14.09 -3.73 -31.15
C THR A 160 -15.21 -3.78 -32.18
N ASP A 161 -14.91 -3.50 -33.46
CA ASP A 161 -15.91 -3.50 -34.54
C ASP A 161 -16.54 -4.88 -34.83
N ASP A 162 -16.00 -5.98 -34.29
CA ASP A 162 -16.64 -7.30 -34.32
C ASP A 162 -17.74 -7.39 -33.23
N PRO A 163 -19.03 -7.49 -33.59
CA PRO A 163 -20.11 -7.64 -32.62
C PRO A 163 -20.12 -9.00 -31.89
N ASN A 164 -19.32 -9.96 -32.33
CA ASN A 164 -19.13 -11.28 -31.70
C ASN A 164 -17.91 -11.31 -30.77
N ALA A 165 -17.06 -10.27 -30.79
CA ALA A 165 -15.94 -10.14 -29.89
C ALA A 165 -16.48 -10.02 -28.46
N ARG A 166 -16.35 -11.13 -27.74
CA ARG A 166 -16.80 -11.28 -26.36
C ARG A 166 -16.23 -10.16 -25.50
N ARG A 167 -17.12 -9.36 -24.90
CA ARG A 167 -16.84 -8.41 -23.80
C ARG A 167 -16.34 -9.12 -22.53
N TYR A 168 -15.22 -9.81 -22.63
CA TYR A 168 -14.58 -10.56 -21.57
C TYR A 168 -13.08 -10.30 -21.68
N GLY A 169 -12.42 -10.04 -20.55
CA GLY A 169 -11.02 -9.66 -20.55
C GLY A 169 -10.13 -10.69 -21.23
N SER A 170 -9.01 -10.23 -21.80
CA SER A 170 -7.97 -11.14 -22.26
C SER A 170 -7.59 -12.08 -21.10
N LYS A 171 -7.25 -13.34 -21.40
CA LYS A 171 -6.89 -14.29 -20.34
C LYS A 171 -5.68 -13.79 -19.53
N GLY A 172 -4.80 -13.00 -20.15
CA GLY A 172 -3.72 -12.28 -19.48
C GLY A 172 -4.22 -11.25 -18.46
N ALA A 173 -5.10 -10.33 -18.88
CA ALA A 173 -5.72 -9.32 -18.01
C ALA A 173 -6.35 -9.94 -16.75
N ALA A 174 -7.13 -11.02 -16.91
CA ALA A 174 -7.73 -11.74 -15.79
C ALA A 174 -6.70 -12.37 -14.84
N ILE A 175 -5.60 -12.91 -15.37
CA ILE A 175 -4.50 -13.49 -14.57
C ILE A 175 -3.75 -12.38 -13.82
N VAL A 176 -3.40 -11.27 -14.48
CA VAL A 176 -2.69 -10.13 -13.89
C VAL A 176 -3.52 -9.51 -12.75
N ALA A 177 -4.81 -9.26 -12.98
CA ALA A 177 -5.71 -8.75 -11.94
C ALA A 177 -5.87 -9.72 -10.75
N SER A 178 -5.88 -11.03 -11.00
CA SER A 178 -5.93 -12.05 -9.94
C SER A 178 -4.62 -12.11 -9.12
N ILE A 179 -3.47 -11.89 -9.77
CA ILE A 179 -2.16 -11.81 -9.10
C ILE A 179 -2.11 -10.54 -8.23
N ALA A 180 -2.46 -9.37 -8.77
CA ALA A 180 -2.51 -8.12 -8.02
C ALA A 180 -3.44 -8.22 -6.80
N ALA A 181 -4.67 -8.71 -6.98
CA ALA A 181 -5.60 -8.97 -5.87
C ALA A 181 -5.01 -9.94 -4.83
N THR A 182 -4.21 -10.93 -5.24
CA THR A 182 -3.52 -11.82 -4.30
C THR A 182 -2.44 -11.09 -3.51
N VAL A 183 -1.69 -10.17 -4.12
CA VAL A 183 -0.71 -9.30 -3.42
C VAL A 183 -1.43 -8.44 -2.37
N ASP A 184 -2.49 -7.75 -2.78
CA ASP A 184 -3.27 -6.82 -1.95
C ASP A 184 -4.01 -7.50 -0.79
N ILE A 185 -4.24 -8.80 -0.84
CA ILE A 185 -4.84 -9.60 0.24
C ILE A 185 -3.75 -10.21 1.14
N VAL A 186 -2.66 -10.72 0.56
CA VAL A 186 -1.60 -11.40 1.30
C VAL A 186 -0.77 -10.43 2.16
N ILE A 187 -0.48 -9.21 1.67
CA ILE A 187 0.27 -8.20 2.45
C ILE A 187 -0.48 -7.81 3.75
N PRO A 188 -1.77 -7.42 3.72
CA PRO A 188 -2.51 -7.11 4.95
C PRO A 188 -2.68 -8.29 5.88
N ILE A 189 -2.94 -9.51 5.36
CA ILE A 189 -3.04 -10.71 6.22
C ILE A 189 -1.71 -10.99 6.91
N ALA A 190 -0.58 -10.92 6.20
CA ALA A 190 0.74 -11.09 6.79
C ALA A 190 1.06 -10.03 7.85
N LEU A 191 0.67 -8.76 7.62
CA LEU A 191 0.83 -7.68 8.59
C LEU A 191 -0.06 -7.85 9.84
N ILE A 192 -1.33 -8.20 9.67
CA ILE A 192 -2.27 -8.46 10.77
C ILE A 192 -1.77 -9.64 11.61
N TRP A 193 -1.30 -10.72 10.96
CA TRP A 193 -0.70 -11.88 11.62
C TRP A 193 0.57 -11.50 12.41
N GLN A 194 1.49 -10.73 11.82
CA GLN A 194 2.68 -10.22 12.52
C GLN A 194 2.30 -9.33 13.71
N ILE A 195 1.32 -8.42 13.56
CA ILE A 195 0.84 -7.57 14.65
C ILE A 195 0.24 -8.42 15.78
N HIS A 196 -0.49 -9.49 15.46
CA HIS A 196 -1.04 -10.41 16.46
C HIS A 196 0.08 -11.16 17.21
N LEU A 197 1.10 -11.68 16.50
CA LEU A 197 2.26 -12.35 17.11
C LEU A 197 3.13 -11.41 17.99
N VAL A 198 3.18 -10.10 17.67
CA VAL A 198 3.90 -9.10 18.48
C VAL A 198 3.11 -8.67 19.71
N THR A 199 1.77 -8.62 19.63
CA THR A 199 0.92 -8.04 20.68
C THR A 199 0.82 -9.00 21.88
N PRO A 200 1.24 -8.60 23.11
CA PRO A 200 1.09 -9.43 24.29
C PRO A 200 -0.38 -9.76 24.60
N PRO A 201 -0.71 -10.96 25.14
CA PRO A 201 -2.10 -11.36 25.37
C PRO A 201 -2.92 -10.48 26.32
N HIS A 202 -2.27 -9.71 27.21
CA HIS A 202 -2.96 -8.72 28.05
C HIS A 202 -3.36 -7.48 27.23
N ILE A 203 -2.40 -6.85 26.53
CA ILE A 203 -2.66 -5.71 25.62
C ILE A 203 -3.69 -6.10 24.54
N SER A 204 -3.69 -7.35 24.08
CA SER A 204 -4.67 -7.83 23.09
C SER A 204 -6.12 -7.92 23.61
N LYS A 205 -6.35 -7.94 24.94
CA LYS A 205 -7.69 -7.90 25.55
C LYS A 205 -8.19 -6.48 25.79
N GLU A 206 -7.27 -5.54 26.00
CA GLU A 206 -7.57 -4.12 26.30
C GLU A 206 -7.63 -3.25 25.03
N ARG A 207 -7.21 -3.78 23.87
CA ARG A 207 -7.18 -3.04 22.60
C ARG A 207 -8.57 -2.51 22.21
N SER A 208 -8.66 -1.20 22.00
CA SER A 208 -9.89 -0.55 21.55
C SER A 208 -10.26 -0.97 20.12
N TRP A 209 -11.56 -0.99 19.81
CA TRP A 209 -12.04 -1.14 18.42
C TRP A 209 -11.43 -0.09 17.48
N ARG A 210 -11.15 1.12 17.99
CA ARG A 210 -10.48 2.20 17.25
C ARG A 210 -9.08 1.80 16.81
N ASP A 211 -8.30 1.21 17.71
CA ASP A 211 -6.94 0.75 17.42
C ASP A 211 -6.94 -0.44 16.45
N THR A 212 -7.96 -1.32 16.54
CA THR A 212 -8.15 -2.40 15.57
C THR A 212 -8.45 -1.86 14.17
N ILE A 213 -9.38 -0.92 14.02
CA ILE A 213 -9.66 -0.27 12.72
C ILE A 213 -8.43 0.45 12.18
N VAL A 214 -7.73 1.23 13.02
CA VAL A 214 -6.50 1.94 12.63
C VAL A 214 -5.41 0.96 12.19
N ASN A 215 -5.28 -0.21 12.83
CA ASN A 215 -4.35 -1.25 12.38
C ASN A 215 -4.77 -1.91 11.05
N VAL A 216 -6.06 -2.18 10.83
CA VAL A 216 -6.57 -2.77 9.57
C VAL A 216 -6.42 -1.81 8.39
N ILE A 217 -6.74 -0.51 8.56
CA ILE A 217 -6.50 0.50 7.53
C ILE A 217 -5.01 0.59 7.23
N SER A 218 -4.17 0.78 8.27
CA SER A 218 -2.73 0.92 8.08
C SER A 218 -1.99 -0.38 7.70
N SER A 219 -2.64 -1.54 7.69
CA SER A 219 -2.08 -2.76 7.10
C SER A 219 -2.39 -2.90 5.60
N GLY A 220 -3.10 -1.95 4.98
CA GLY A 220 -3.59 -2.05 3.60
C GLY A 220 -4.89 -2.85 3.46
N GLY A 221 -5.58 -3.17 4.57
CA GLY A 221 -6.78 -4.01 4.56
C GLY A 221 -7.95 -3.41 3.76
N CYS A 222 -8.01 -2.08 3.65
CA CYS A 222 -8.96 -1.40 2.77
C CYS A 222 -8.63 -1.58 1.29
N GLY A 223 -7.34 -1.62 0.92
CA GLY A 223 -6.88 -1.95 -0.42
C GLY A 223 -7.36 -3.35 -0.83
N GLY A 224 -6.94 -4.39 -0.09
CA GLY A 224 -7.32 -5.78 -0.38
C GLY A 224 -8.82 -6.04 -0.49
N ILE A 225 -9.66 -5.41 0.36
CA ILE A 225 -11.12 -5.51 0.24
C ILE A 225 -11.62 -4.85 -1.06
N MET A 226 -11.11 -3.67 -1.42
CA MET A 226 -11.52 -2.96 -2.61
C MET A 226 -11.00 -3.64 -3.89
N THR A 227 -9.81 -4.25 -3.88
CA THR A 227 -9.34 -5.05 -5.02
C THR A 227 -10.17 -6.32 -5.24
N VAL A 228 -10.68 -6.97 -4.19
CA VAL A 228 -11.67 -8.07 -4.34
C VAL A 228 -12.96 -7.57 -5.00
N ILE A 229 -13.49 -6.42 -4.56
CA ILE A 229 -14.68 -5.79 -5.16
C ILE A 229 -14.41 -5.46 -6.64
N LEU A 230 -13.24 -4.92 -6.96
CA LEU A 230 -12.84 -4.59 -8.32
C LEU A 230 -12.67 -5.82 -9.22
N VAL A 231 -12.11 -6.93 -8.73
CA VAL A 231 -12.05 -8.19 -9.49
C VAL A 231 -13.46 -8.67 -9.82
N VAL A 232 -14.40 -8.65 -8.88
CA VAL A 232 -15.81 -8.97 -9.15
C VAL A 232 -16.41 -8.03 -10.21
N LEU A 233 -16.04 -6.75 -10.21
CA LEU A 233 -16.57 -5.76 -11.16
C LEU A 233 -15.94 -5.83 -12.57
N PHE A 234 -14.67 -6.21 -12.76
CA PHE A 234 -14.11 -6.45 -14.12
C PHE A 234 -14.84 -7.60 -14.83
N TRP A 235 -15.47 -8.52 -14.07
CA TRP A 235 -16.34 -9.57 -14.59
C TRP A 235 -17.82 -9.17 -14.73
N VAL A 236 -18.39 -8.42 -13.77
CA VAL A 236 -19.85 -8.18 -13.73
C VAL A 236 -20.28 -6.84 -14.34
N ARG A 237 -19.50 -5.75 -14.17
CA ARG A 237 -19.79 -4.40 -14.70
C ARG A 237 -18.48 -3.63 -14.99
N PRO A 238 -17.84 -3.81 -16.16
CA PRO A 238 -16.58 -3.16 -16.51
C PRO A 238 -16.68 -1.62 -16.49
N ASP A 239 -17.82 -1.07 -16.90
CA ASP A 239 -18.14 0.36 -16.82
C ASP A 239 -18.04 0.91 -15.38
N ILE A 240 -18.46 0.14 -14.38
CA ILE A 240 -18.41 0.52 -12.96
C ILE A 240 -17.04 0.23 -12.36
N TYR A 241 -16.37 -0.84 -12.81
CA TYR A 241 -14.97 -1.11 -12.45
C TYR A 241 -14.09 0.10 -12.72
N TYR A 242 -14.18 0.73 -13.91
CA TYR A 242 -13.26 1.81 -14.27
C TYR A 242 -13.36 3.00 -13.30
N VAL A 243 -14.58 3.44 -13.01
CA VAL A 243 -14.84 4.55 -12.08
C VAL A 243 -14.28 4.24 -10.69
N LEU A 244 -14.40 3.00 -10.21
CA LEU A 244 -13.88 2.61 -8.89
C LEU A 244 -12.37 2.32 -8.88
N PHE A 245 -11.79 1.80 -9.96
CA PHE A 245 -10.35 1.54 -10.06
C PHE A 245 -9.54 2.82 -9.88
N ASN A 246 -10.01 3.91 -10.51
CA ASN A 246 -9.42 5.23 -10.36
C ASN A 246 -9.41 5.73 -8.88
N THR A 247 -10.30 5.22 -8.03
CA THR A 247 -10.32 5.55 -6.59
C THR A 247 -9.30 4.78 -5.74
N MET A 248 -8.66 3.72 -6.27
CA MET A 248 -7.64 2.95 -5.54
C MET A 248 -6.43 3.80 -5.15
N GLY A 249 -6.05 4.77 -5.99
CA GLY A 249 -4.97 5.71 -5.68
C GLY A 249 -5.19 6.44 -4.35
N HIS A 250 -6.43 6.83 -4.04
CA HIS A 250 -6.78 7.47 -2.76
C HIS A 250 -6.67 6.50 -1.58
N ILE A 251 -7.11 5.25 -1.75
CA ILE A 251 -7.06 4.22 -0.70
C ILE A 251 -5.61 3.94 -0.29
N TYR A 252 -4.72 3.74 -1.27
CA TYR A 252 -3.28 3.55 -1.05
C TYR A 252 -2.66 4.74 -0.30
N ILE A 253 -3.01 5.97 -0.67
CA ILE A 253 -2.49 7.19 -0.05
C ILE A 253 -3.04 7.36 1.38
N ILE A 254 -4.30 7.03 1.65
CA ILE A 254 -4.88 6.97 3.00
C ILE A 254 -4.10 5.96 3.86
N THR A 255 -3.81 4.76 3.36
CA THR A 255 -2.99 3.76 4.07
C THR A 255 -1.63 4.33 4.47
N ILE A 256 -0.94 5.03 3.56
CA ILE A 256 0.36 5.66 3.83
C ILE A 256 0.24 6.74 4.93
N PHE A 257 -0.77 7.62 4.86
CA PHE A 257 -0.97 8.66 5.88
C PHE A 257 -1.30 8.09 7.25
N VAL A 258 -2.22 7.11 7.34
CA VAL A 258 -2.56 6.46 8.62
C VAL A 258 -1.34 5.71 9.18
N ASN A 259 -0.56 5.05 8.33
CA ASN A 259 0.72 4.44 8.71
C ASN A 259 1.73 5.44 9.31
N LEU A 260 1.89 6.60 8.68
CA LEU A 260 2.81 7.65 9.17
C LEU A 260 2.37 8.23 10.51
N LEU A 261 1.06 8.40 10.71
CA LEU A 261 0.47 8.84 11.98
C LEU A 261 0.66 7.80 13.08
N VAL A 262 0.36 6.51 12.81
CA VAL A 262 0.61 5.40 13.74
C VAL A 262 2.08 5.31 14.10
N SER A 263 2.97 5.40 13.11
CA SER A 263 4.42 5.33 13.31
C SER A 263 5.00 6.50 14.12
N LYS A 264 4.30 7.64 14.23
CA LYS A 264 4.69 8.80 15.05
C LYS A 264 3.98 8.91 16.40
N ARG A 265 2.88 8.18 16.63
CA ARG A 265 2.16 8.18 17.92
C ARG A 265 2.90 7.42 19.04
N SER A 266 4.10 6.90 18.77
CA SER A 266 4.87 6.04 19.65
C SER A 266 5.99 6.74 20.46
N PRO A 267 5.73 7.96 20.97
CA PRO A 267 6.17 8.33 22.31
C PRO A 267 4.93 8.69 23.15
N HIS A 268 4.39 7.70 23.87
CA HIS A 268 3.67 8.02 25.10
C HIS A 268 4.68 8.12 26.23
N GLU A 269 4.53 9.17 27.02
CA GLU A 269 5.20 9.34 28.30
C GLU A 269 4.71 8.22 29.23
N VAL A 270 5.47 7.13 29.29
CA VAL A 270 5.34 6.15 30.37
C VAL A 270 5.90 6.84 31.61
N PRO A 271 5.15 6.97 32.72
CA PRO A 271 5.69 7.51 33.97
C PRO A 271 6.94 6.73 34.39
N ASP A 272 7.99 7.44 34.82
CA ASP A 272 9.35 6.88 34.92
C ASP A 272 9.50 5.64 35.84
N ASP A 273 8.54 5.43 36.76
CA ASP A 273 8.45 4.25 37.62
C ASP A 273 8.33 2.91 36.86
N PHE A 274 7.87 2.91 35.60
CA PHE A 274 7.79 1.70 34.77
C PHE A 274 8.83 1.66 33.64
N GLN A 275 10.11 1.50 34.01
CA GLN A 275 11.23 1.26 33.07
C GLN A 275 11.16 -0.09 32.30
N LEU A 276 10.01 -0.78 32.29
CA LEU A 276 9.82 -2.03 31.55
C LEU A 276 9.30 -1.77 30.12
N ARG A 277 10.28 -1.57 29.23
CA ARG A 277 10.18 -1.58 27.75
C ARG A 277 9.50 -0.36 27.12
N LYS A 278 10.35 0.58 26.69
CA LYS A 278 10.10 1.44 25.52
C LYS A 278 9.95 0.58 24.25
N PHE A 279 8.78 -0.03 24.04
CA PHE A 279 8.37 -0.56 22.73
C PHE A 279 7.98 0.60 21.80
N SER A 280 8.94 1.49 21.53
CA SER A 280 8.78 2.52 20.51
C SER A 280 8.70 1.86 19.14
N PHE A 281 7.65 2.18 18.37
CA PHE A 281 7.51 1.79 16.96
C PHE A 281 8.59 2.46 16.07
N THR A 282 9.25 3.47 16.61
CA THR A 282 10.53 4.02 16.16
C THR A 282 11.66 3.06 16.53
N ALA A 283 12.42 2.59 15.54
CA ALA A 283 13.53 1.66 15.75
C ALA A 283 14.78 2.37 16.33
N ASN A 284 14.74 2.69 17.63
CA ASN A 284 15.89 3.14 18.42
C ASN A 284 16.28 2.11 19.50
N ILE A 285 16.04 0.83 19.20
CA ILE A 285 16.36 -0.31 20.06
C ILE A 285 17.76 -0.80 19.68
N ASN A 286 18.79 -0.37 20.44
CA ASN A 286 19.84 -1.26 20.95
C ASN A 286 20.91 -0.60 21.83
N LEU A 287 21.11 0.73 21.79
CA LEU A 287 22.18 1.38 22.58
C LEU A 287 21.95 1.28 24.11
N HIS A 288 20.74 1.57 24.60
CA HIS A 288 20.49 1.67 26.04
C HIS A 288 20.51 0.32 26.78
N THR A 289 20.06 -0.76 26.15
CA THR A 289 20.20 -2.13 26.68
C THR A 289 21.63 -2.64 26.64
N PHE A 290 22.46 -2.13 25.72
CA PHE A 290 23.89 -2.42 25.72
C PHE A 290 24.62 -1.65 26.83
N SER A 291 24.28 -0.37 27.09
CA SER A 291 24.89 0.37 28.21
C SER A 291 24.56 -0.29 29.55
N GLU A 292 23.27 -0.57 29.84
CA GLU A 292 22.88 -1.26 31.08
C GLU A 292 23.60 -2.60 31.31
N GLN A 293 23.80 -3.39 30.24
CA GLN A 293 24.52 -4.66 30.35
C GLN A 293 26.04 -4.48 30.47
N LEU A 294 26.61 -3.46 29.83
CA LEU A 294 28.03 -3.10 29.98
C LEU A 294 28.32 -2.56 31.38
N ASP A 295 27.45 -1.72 31.93
CA ASP A 295 27.55 -1.17 33.28
C ASP A 295 27.41 -2.29 34.33
N LYS A 296 26.42 -3.18 34.17
CA LYS A 296 26.25 -4.37 35.03
C LYS A 296 27.33 -5.44 34.85
N TYR A 297 28.12 -5.39 33.79
CA TYR A 297 29.31 -6.22 33.58
C TYR A 297 30.54 -5.60 34.24
N ASN A 298 30.77 -4.30 34.04
CA ASN A 298 31.85 -3.54 34.66
C ASN A 298 31.71 -3.52 36.20
N ALA A 299 30.50 -3.36 36.73
CA ALA A 299 30.18 -3.41 38.16
C ALA A 299 30.28 -4.82 38.80
N ARG A 300 30.76 -5.83 38.06
CA ARG A 300 31.13 -7.17 38.58
C ARG A 300 32.63 -7.45 38.44
N LYS A 301 33.41 -6.47 37.97
CA LYS A 301 34.85 -6.57 37.71
C LYS A 301 35.70 -5.79 38.73
N TYR A 302 35.02 -5.23 39.73
CA TYR A 302 35.52 -4.51 40.91
C TYR A 302 34.76 -5.05 42.13
#